data_AF-A0A8X8B100-F1
#
_entry.id   AF-A0A8X8B100-F1
#
_cell.length_a   1.000
_cell.length_b   1.000
_cell.length_c   1.000
_cell.angle_alpha   90.00
_cell.angle_beta   90.00
_cell.angle_gamma   90.00
#
_symmetry.space_group_name_H-M   'P 1'
#
loop_
_entity.id
_entity.type
_entity.pdbx_description
1 polymer ?
#
loop_
_entity_poly.entity_id
_entity_poly.type
_entity_poly.pdbx_seq_one_letter_code
_entity_poly.pdbx_strand_id
1 'polypeptide(L)'
;MQLPLETIQLARPSVRVTPPPSRPCRYYRILSRFDRIKNLDVELPGGGVNLEKGAAVKWKAEFGKTLKTCVVVAFRSASTVSSSSDGESDAEFVTGLKTRVEWTINALMAASTRHHLMSQVVKEHKEIESLVINERGGEGTVVMKSEGLKELRKTEAARDRIVEERVEKKQRSVVPSVRMSMRHAPSLKLKSGICLESATLVIVRPSEEYSDVGDDELATEAFAGSCMYGEAVAALLKRNKNTLDMNSF
;
A
#
# COMPACT_ATOMS: atom_id res chain seq x y z
N MET A 1 -10.20 14.14 77.71
CA MET A 1 -8.89 13.94 77.04
C MET A 1 -9.11 12.96 75.91
N GLN A 2 -9.25 13.44 74.68
CA GLN A 2 -9.56 12.65 73.50
C GLN A 2 -8.34 12.73 72.57
N LEU A 3 -7.69 11.60 72.31
CA LEU A 3 -6.62 11.45 71.31
C LEU A 3 -7.26 11.35 69.90
N PRO A 4 -6.68 11.94 68.84
CA PRO A 4 -7.14 11.71 67.48
C PRO A 4 -6.54 10.42 66.90
N LEU A 5 -7.40 9.65 66.22
CA LEU A 5 -7.05 8.46 65.44
C LEU A 5 -6.36 8.88 64.13
N GLU A 6 -5.08 8.54 63.97
CA GLU A 6 -4.40 8.61 62.68
C GLU A 6 -4.86 7.46 61.78
N THR A 7 -5.32 7.81 60.57
CA THR A 7 -5.69 6.86 59.52
C THR A 7 -4.45 6.49 58.71
N ILE A 8 -3.96 5.26 58.86
CA ILE A 8 -2.87 4.70 58.03
C ILE A 8 -3.45 4.27 56.68
N GLN A 9 -3.17 5.02 55.61
CA GLN A 9 -3.42 4.56 54.25
C GLN A 9 -2.25 3.69 53.76
N LEU A 10 -2.48 2.38 53.66
CA LEU A 10 -1.60 1.44 52.96
C LEU A 10 -1.66 1.69 51.45
N ALA A 11 -0.63 2.34 50.91
CA ALA A 11 -0.43 2.48 49.48
C ALA A 11 -0.17 1.11 48.85
N ARG A 12 -1.08 0.64 47.98
CA ARG A 12 -0.84 -0.54 47.14
C ARG A 12 0.27 -0.22 46.14
N PRO A 13 1.32 -1.06 46.01
CA PRO A 13 2.31 -0.86 44.97
C PRO A 13 1.64 -1.06 43.60
N SER A 14 1.68 -0.02 42.77
CA SER A 14 1.34 -0.10 41.35
C SER A 14 2.36 -1.00 40.67
N VAL A 15 1.96 -2.26 40.43
CA VAL A 15 2.71 -3.17 39.57
C VAL A 15 2.68 -2.55 38.18
N ARG A 16 3.81 -1.95 37.77
CA ARG A 16 4.02 -1.52 36.39
C ARG A 16 4.01 -2.77 35.52
N VAL A 17 2.88 -3.04 34.88
CA VAL A 17 2.79 -4.00 33.78
C VAL A 17 3.58 -3.38 32.62
N THR A 18 4.81 -3.85 32.43
CA THR A 18 5.53 -3.60 31.19
C THR A 18 4.72 -4.20 30.05
N PRO A 19 4.44 -3.46 28.96
CA PRO A 19 3.83 -4.05 27.80
C PRO A 19 4.76 -5.15 27.27
N PRO A 20 4.23 -6.32 26.89
CA PRO A 20 5.06 -7.37 26.33
C PRO A 20 5.77 -6.84 25.08
N PRO A 21 7.03 -7.23 24.84
CA PRO A 21 7.70 -6.89 23.59
C PRO A 21 6.81 -7.32 22.42
N SER A 22 6.64 -6.42 21.45
CA SER A 22 5.86 -6.68 20.24
C SER A 22 6.28 -8.03 19.69
N ARG A 23 5.33 -8.98 19.65
CA ARG A 23 5.63 -10.33 19.16
C ARG A 23 6.21 -10.20 17.76
N PRO A 24 7.42 -10.73 17.49
CA PRO A 24 8.01 -10.64 16.18
C PRO A 24 7.07 -11.24 15.14
N CYS A 25 6.97 -10.63 13.96
CA CYS A 25 6.12 -11.15 12.90
C CYS A 25 6.48 -12.61 12.61
N ARG A 26 5.52 -13.47 12.24
CA ARG A 26 5.81 -14.90 12.02
C ARG A 26 6.92 -15.13 10.99
N TYR A 27 7.04 -14.22 10.01
CA TYR A 27 8.09 -14.23 8.99
C TYR A 27 9.48 -14.11 9.60
N TYR A 28 9.64 -13.24 10.60
CA TYR A 28 10.90 -13.08 11.30
C TYR A 28 11.43 -14.41 11.85
N ARG A 29 10.60 -15.21 12.51
CA ARG A 29 11.03 -16.48 13.12
C ARG A 29 11.57 -17.50 12.11
N ILE A 30 11.13 -17.41 10.86
CA ILE A 30 11.57 -18.30 9.78
C ILE A 30 12.85 -17.72 9.17
N LEU A 31 12.84 -16.42 8.87
CA LEU A 31 13.94 -15.73 8.21
C LEU A 31 15.17 -15.60 9.12
N SER A 32 14.99 -15.57 10.44
CA SER A 32 16.08 -15.53 11.42
C SER A 32 17.01 -16.75 11.41
N ARG A 33 16.62 -17.83 10.71
CA ARG A 33 17.48 -19.02 10.50
C ARG A 33 18.47 -18.86 9.36
N PHE A 34 18.40 -17.76 8.62
CA PHE A 34 19.28 -17.49 7.49
C PHE A 34 20.24 -16.37 7.87
N ASP A 35 21.53 -16.69 7.87
CA ASP A 35 22.58 -15.72 8.24
C ASP A 35 22.64 -14.56 7.25
N ARG A 36 22.43 -14.83 5.96
CA ARG A 36 22.57 -13.86 4.87
C ARG A 36 21.46 -14.02 3.85
N ILE A 37 20.64 -12.98 3.68
CA ILE A 37 19.59 -12.91 2.66
C ILE A 37 19.88 -11.67 1.81
N LYS A 38 20.08 -11.85 0.50
CA LYS A 38 20.26 -10.74 -0.45
C LYS A 38 18.97 -10.36 -1.17
N ASN A 39 18.25 -11.35 -1.68
CA ASN A 39 17.00 -11.15 -2.41
C ASN A 39 15.91 -11.92 -1.69
N LEU A 40 14.84 -11.23 -1.32
CA LEU A 40 13.72 -11.81 -0.60
C LEU A 40 12.44 -11.65 -1.42
N ASP A 41 11.88 -12.76 -1.88
CA ASP A 41 10.56 -12.82 -2.51
C ASP A 41 9.60 -13.59 -1.60
N VAL A 42 8.48 -12.98 -1.24
CA VAL A 42 7.52 -13.54 -0.29
C VAL A 42 6.11 -13.46 -0.85
N GLU A 43 5.40 -14.58 -0.83
CA GLU A 43 3.96 -14.61 -1.05
C GLU A 43 3.21 -14.46 0.28
N LEU A 44 2.33 -13.46 0.36
CA LEU A 44 1.45 -13.23 1.51
C LEU A 44 0.00 -13.48 1.13
N PRO A 45 -0.89 -13.84 2.08
CA PRO A 45 -2.32 -13.85 1.81
C PRO A 45 -2.80 -12.51 1.21
N GLY A 46 -3.70 -12.57 0.24
CA GLY A 46 -4.33 -11.39 -0.35
C GLY A 46 -5.15 -10.60 0.67
N GLY A 47 -5.31 -9.30 0.43
CA GLY A 47 -6.26 -8.48 1.18
C GLY A 47 -7.68 -8.86 0.76
N GLY A 48 -8.52 -9.26 1.71
CA GLY A 48 -9.89 -9.72 1.43
C GLY A 48 -10.83 -8.61 0.95
N VAL A 49 -10.59 -8.05 -0.24
CA VAL A 49 -11.52 -7.13 -0.88
C VAL A 49 -12.59 -7.98 -1.55
N ASN A 50 -13.80 -7.98 -0.98
CA ASN A 50 -14.95 -8.60 -1.62
C ASN A 50 -15.36 -7.74 -2.82
N LEU A 51 -14.78 -8.03 -3.98
CA LEU A 51 -15.13 -7.39 -5.23
C LEU A 51 -16.44 -7.99 -5.78
N GLU A 52 -17.20 -7.16 -6.49
CA GLU A 52 -18.35 -7.64 -7.27
C GLU A 52 -17.90 -8.68 -8.31
N LYS A 53 -18.80 -9.58 -8.69
CA LYS A 53 -18.47 -10.65 -9.63
C LYS A 53 -18.04 -10.06 -10.98
N GLY A 54 -16.77 -10.28 -11.34
CA GLY A 54 -16.18 -9.77 -12.59
C GLY A 54 -15.38 -8.48 -12.42
N ALA A 55 -15.46 -7.81 -11.27
CA ALA A 55 -14.59 -6.70 -10.95
C ALA A 55 -13.19 -7.21 -10.58
N ALA A 56 -12.17 -6.43 -10.89
CA ALA A 56 -10.81 -6.72 -10.49
C ALA A 56 -10.05 -5.44 -10.16
N VAL A 57 -9.18 -5.53 -9.17
CA VAL A 57 -8.21 -4.50 -8.81
C VAL A 57 -6.84 -5.14 -8.84
N LYS A 58 -5.92 -4.56 -9.63
CA LYS A 58 -4.51 -4.94 -9.64
C LYS A 58 -3.65 -3.75 -9.30
N TRP A 59 -2.69 -3.92 -8.41
CA TRP A 59 -1.86 -2.83 -7.95
C TRP A 59 -0.40 -3.24 -7.79
N LYS A 60 0.51 -2.28 -8.00
CA LYS A 60 1.94 -2.41 -7.71
C LYS A 60 2.38 -1.16 -6.95
N ALA A 61 3.04 -1.37 -5.82
CA ALA A 61 3.56 -0.28 -5.01
C ALA A 61 5.07 -0.42 -4.79
N GLU A 62 5.80 0.69 -4.90
CA GLU A 62 7.20 0.81 -4.54
C GLU A 62 7.33 1.57 -3.23
N PHE A 63 8.15 1.06 -2.32
CA PHE A 63 8.44 1.70 -1.03
C PHE A 63 9.94 1.90 -0.82
N GLY A 64 10.27 3.00 -0.15
CA GLY A 64 11.50 3.16 0.62
C GLY A 64 11.20 3.18 2.11
N LYS A 65 11.58 4.28 2.78
CA LYS A 65 11.06 4.55 4.14
C LYS A 65 9.54 4.72 4.16
N THR A 66 8.99 5.29 3.09
CA THR A 66 7.57 5.59 2.86
C THR A 66 7.21 5.18 1.42
N LEU A 67 5.93 5.29 1.07
CA LEU A 67 5.47 5.06 -0.30
C LEU A 67 6.24 5.96 -1.27
N LYS A 68 6.79 5.38 -2.35
CA LYS A 68 7.37 6.11 -3.48
C LYS A 68 6.37 6.21 -4.62
N THR A 69 5.74 5.10 -4.97
CA THR A 69 4.71 5.05 -6.01
C THR A 69 3.70 3.94 -5.72
N CYS A 70 2.44 4.15 -6.05
CA CYS A 70 1.44 3.08 -6.16
C CYS A 70 0.69 3.24 -7.48
N VAL A 71 0.72 2.21 -8.32
CA VAL A 71 -0.02 2.15 -9.58
C VAL A 71 -1.16 1.16 -9.41
N VAL A 72 -2.38 1.58 -9.67
CA VAL A 72 -3.60 0.79 -9.53
C VAL A 72 -4.34 0.75 -10.87
N VAL A 73 -4.68 -0.44 -11.33
CA VAL A 73 -5.57 -0.67 -12.47
C VAL A 73 -6.78 -1.43 -11.97
N ALA A 74 -7.98 -0.91 -12.27
CA ALA A 74 -9.20 -1.55 -11.84
C ALA A 74 -10.32 -1.43 -12.89
N PHE A 75 -11.27 -2.35 -12.85
CA PHE A 75 -12.46 -2.36 -13.70
C PHE A 75 -13.60 -3.07 -12.99
N ARG A 76 -14.84 -2.72 -13.35
CA ARG A 76 -16.07 -3.27 -12.75
C ARG A 76 -16.45 -4.62 -13.33
N SER A 77 -16.23 -4.80 -14.63
CA SER A 77 -16.48 -6.07 -15.29
C SER A 77 -15.56 -6.24 -16.50
N ALA A 78 -15.36 -7.49 -16.91
CA ALA A 78 -14.67 -7.85 -18.14
C ALA A 78 -15.54 -8.80 -18.96
N SER A 79 -15.76 -8.49 -20.24
CA SER A 79 -16.56 -9.29 -21.16
C SER A 79 -15.84 -9.49 -22.50
N THR A 80 -16.16 -10.57 -23.22
CA THR A 80 -15.69 -10.78 -24.61
C THR A 80 -16.70 -10.29 -25.65
N VAL A 81 -17.88 -9.86 -25.21
CA VAL A 81 -18.98 -9.39 -26.06
C VAL A 81 -19.23 -7.92 -25.73
N SER A 82 -19.18 -7.05 -26.72
CA SER A 82 -19.48 -5.62 -26.54
C SER A 82 -20.97 -5.44 -26.26
N SER A 83 -21.35 -5.33 -24.99
CA SER A 83 -22.62 -4.72 -24.62
C SER A 83 -22.48 -3.22 -24.82
N SER A 84 -23.23 -2.66 -25.77
CA SER A 84 -23.35 -1.22 -25.97
C SER A 84 -24.14 -0.62 -24.80
N SER A 85 -23.45 -0.27 -23.72
CA SER A 85 -24.02 0.64 -22.71
C SER A 85 -23.66 2.07 -23.12
N ASP A 86 -24.67 2.75 -23.65
CA ASP A 86 -24.64 4.18 -23.94
C ASP A 86 -24.54 4.97 -22.63
N GLY A 87 -23.42 5.70 -22.46
CA GLY A 87 -23.28 6.80 -21.50
C GLY A 87 -23.35 6.45 -20.01
N GLU A 88 -22.30 6.79 -19.26
CA GLU A 88 -22.35 6.78 -17.79
C GLU A 88 -23.33 7.88 -17.34
N SER A 89 -24.44 7.51 -16.68
CA SER A 89 -25.36 8.50 -16.10
C SER A 89 -24.71 9.25 -14.94
N ASP A 90 -25.19 10.46 -14.59
CA ASP A 90 -24.61 11.24 -13.47
C ASP A 90 -24.60 10.48 -12.13
N ALA A 91 -25.64 9.67 -11.86
CA ALA A 91 -25.72 8.82 -10.68
C ALA A 91 -24.70 7.66 -10.74
N GLU A 92 -24.50 7.09 -11.93
CA GLU A 92 -23.50 6.06 -12.18
C GLU A 92 -22.07 6.62 -12.08
N PHE A 93 -21.86 7.87 -12.48
CA PHE A 93 -20.59 8.57 -12.36
C PHE A 93 -20.19 8.78 -10.89
N VAL A 94 -21.13 9.24 -10.05
CA VAL A 94 -20.87 9.46 -8.62
C VAL A 94 -20.62 8.13 -7.88
N THR A 95 -21.44 7.11 -8.14
CA THR A 95 -21.26 5.78 -7.55
C THR A 95 -19.99 5.08 -8.06
N GLY A 96 -19.68 5.24 -9.35
CA GLY A 96 -18.43 4.81 -9.96
C GLY A 96 -17.22 5.50 -9.34
N LEU A 97 -17.29 6.81 -9.09
CA LEU A 97 -16.21 7.56 -8.47
C LEU A 97 -15.96 7.09 -7.04
N LYS A 98 -17.03 6.89 -6.25
CA LYS A 98 -16.92 6.32 -4.90
C LYS A 98 -16.21 4.96 -4.92
N THR A 99 -16.60 4.09 -5.85
CA THR A 99 -16.00 2.75 -6.00
C THR A 99 -14.51 2.83 -6.35
N ARG A 100 -14.13 3.71 -7.28
CA ARG A 100 -12.72 3.95 -7.66
C ARG A 100 -11.88 4.45 -6.48
N VAL A 101 -12.45 5.35 -5.67
CA VAL A 101 -11.80 5.85 -4.44
C VAL A 101 -11.60 4.71 -3.45
N GLU A 102 -12.62 3.89 -3.20
CA GLU A 102 -12.55 2.74 -2.30
C GLU A 102 -11.49 1.73 -2.75
N TRP A 103 -11.46 1.37 -4.05
CA TRP A 103 -10.44 0.48 -4.60
C TRP A 103 -9.03 1.05 -4.43
N THR A 104 -8.85 2.34 -4.65
CA THR A 104 -7.55 3.02 -4.48
C THR A 104 -7.10 3.00 -3.01
N ILE A 105 -8.00 3.32 -2.08
CA ILE A 105 -7.71 3.31 -0.63
C ILE A 105 -7.38 1.89 -0.17
N ASN A 106 -8.16 0.89 -0.60
CA ASN A 106 -7.93 -0.50 -0.23
C ASN A 106 -6.57 -1.01 -0.76
N ALA A 107 -6.20 -0.66 -1.99
CA ALA A 107 -4.88 -0.97 -2.54
C ALA A 107 -3.75 -0.31 -1.72
N LEU A 108 -3.88 0.98 -1.37
CA LEU A 108 -2.90 1.69 -0.54
C LEU A 108 -2.78 1.10 0.87
N MET A 109 -3.90 0.72 1.49
CA MET A 109 -3.93 0.08 2.79
C MET A 109 -3.29 -1.31 2.75
N ALA A 110 -3.60 -2.11 1.72
CA ALA A 110 -2.99 -3.42 1.51
C ALA A 110 -1.47 -3.30 1.33
N ALA A 111 -1.03 -2.37 0.48
CA ALA A 111 0.38 -2.09 0.23
C ALA A 111 1.12 -1.64 1.50
N SER A 112 0.55 -0.68 2.24
CA SER A 112 1.13 -0.14 3.47
C SER A 112 1.23 -1.18 4.58
N THR A 113 0.23 -2.05 4.72
CA THR A 113 0.24 -3.16 5.69
C THR A 113 1.40 -4.12 5.41
N ARG A 114 1.70 -4.38 4.14
CA ARG A 114 2.75 -5.32 3.70
C ARG A 114 4.14 -4.71 3.88
N HIS A 115 4.29 -3.43 3.55
CA HIS A 115 5.49 -2.67 3.88
C HIS A 115 5.77 -2.68 5.39
N HIS A 116 4.75 -2.38 6.21
CA HIS A 116 4.90 -2.37 7.66
C HIS A 116 5.27 -3.75 8.22
N LEU A 117 4.62 -4.81 7.74
CA LEU A 117 4.88 -6.19 8.16
C LEU A 117 6.33 -6.62 7.92
N MET A 118 6.94 -6.20 6.79
CA MET A 118 8.33 -6.55 6.44
C MET A 118 9.37 -5.58 6.99
N SER A 119 8.96 -4.45 7.58
CA SER A 119 9.89 -3.45 8.12
C SER A 119 10.85 -4.03 9.17
N GLN A 120 10.34 -4.91 10.06
CA GLN A 120 11.16 -5.58 11.08
C GLN A 120 12.16 -6.56 10.45
N VAL A 121 11.74 -7.31 9.43
CA VAL A 121 12.63 -8.24 8.70
C VAL A 121 13.78 -7.47 8.04
N VAL A 122 13.48 -6.34 7.39
CA VAL A 122 14.50 -5.47 6.76
C VAL A 122 15.43 -4.84 7.78
N LYS A 123 14.91 -4.51 8.97
CA LYS A 123 15.70 -3.99 10.08
C LYS A 123 16.73 -5.01 10.56
N GLU A 124 16.38 -6.29 10.63
CA GLU A 124 17.27 -7.33 11.16
C GLU A 124 18.22 -7.88 10.10
N HIS A 125 17.74 -8.15 8.89
CA HIS A 125 18.55 -8.64 7.78
C HIS A 125 19.15 -7.48 6.97
N LYS A 126 20.33 -7.02 7.38
CA LYS A 126 21.03 -5.85 6.79
C LYS A 126 21.50 -6.08 5.35
N GLU A 127 21.66 -7.33 4.93
CA GLU A 127 22.17 -7.69 3.61
C GLU A 127 21.10 -7.74 2.51
N ILE A 128 19.82 -7.56 2.84
CA ILE A 128 18.77 -7.54 1.82
C ILE A 128 18.99 -6.32 0.91
N GLU A 129 19.10 -6.59 -0.39
CA GLU A 129 19.28 -5.65 -1.48
C GLU A 129 18.02 -5.53 -2.34
N SER A 130 17.16 -6.55 -2.35
CA SER A 130 15.83 -6.49 -2.96
C SER A 130 14.77 -7.23 -2.13
N LEU A 131 13.58 -6.65 -2.06
CA LEU A 131 12.40 -7.24 -1.44
C LEU A 131 11.21 -7.14 -2.40
N VAL A 132 10.59 -8.26 -2.70
CA VAL A 132 9.34 -8.36 -3.44
C VAL A 132 8.32 -9.11 -2.57
N ILE A 133 7.12 -8.57 -2.49
CA ILE A 133 6.01 -9.17 -1.76
C ILE A 133 4.85 -9.29 -2.73
N ASN A 134 4.39 -10.52 -2.97
CA ASN A 134 3.26 -10.81 -3.84
C ASN A 134 2.05 -11.25 -3.02
N GLU A 135 0.86 -10.77 -3.38
CA GLU A 135 -0.39 -11.28 -2.81
C GLU A 135 -0.78 -12.61 -3.48
N ARG A 136 -1.18 -13.58 -2.66
CA ARG A 136 -1.83 -14.81 -3.09
C ARG A 136 -3.13 -14.44 -3.80
N GLY A 137 -3.17 -14.63 -5.12
CA GLY A 137 -4.23 -14.13 -6.01
C GLY A 137 -3.70 -13.21 -7.12
N GLY A 138 -2.48 -12.70 -6.98
CA GLY A 138 -1.80 -11.88 -7.98
C GLY A 138 -2.35 -10.46 -8.09
N GLU A 139 -3.20 -10.02 -7.16
CA GLU A 139 -3.83 -8.70 -7.14
C GLU A 139 -2.81 -7.61 -6.82
N GLY A 140 -1.89 -7.87 -5.88
CA GLY A 140 -0.97 -6.88 -5.36
C GLY A 140 0.49 -7.29 -5.36
N THR A 141 1.36 -6.32 -5.66
CA THR A 141 2.82 -6.48 -5.51
C THR A 141 3.40 -5.26 -4.77
N VAL A 142 4.17 -5.51 -3.71
CA VAL A 142 5.03 -4.49 -3.09
C VAL A 142 6.48 -4.76 -3.47
N VAL A 143 7.20 -3.73 -3.88
CA VAL A 143 8.63 -3.78 -4.19
C VAL A 143 9.39 -2.79 -3.32
N MET A 144 10.55 -3.21 -2.82
CA MET A 144 11.55 -2.31 -2.27
C MET A 144 12.91 -2.58 -2.89
N LYS A 145 13.48 -1.54 -3.51
CA LYS A 145 14.83 -1.55 -4.08
C LYS A 145 15.89 -1.28 -3.01
N SER A 146 17.16 -1.50 -3.34
CA SER A 146 18.31 -1.35 -2.42
C SER A 146 18.34 0.01 -1.73
N GLU A 147 18.06 1.09 -2.46
CA GLU A 147 18.01 2.46 -1.95
C GLU A 147 16.89 2.61 -0.92
N GLY A 148 15.70 2.10 -1.24
CA GLY A 148 14.54 2.13 -0.35
C GLY A 148 14.76 1.32 0.94
N LEU A 149 15.42 0.16 0.84
CA LEU A 149 15.80 -0.66 2.00
C LEU A 149 16.82 0.07 2.89
N LYS A 150 17.79 0.78 2.30
CA LYS A 150 18.75 1.61 3.04
C LYS A 150 18.06 2.79 3.75
N GLU A 151 17.14 3.48 3.09
CA GLU A 151 16.33 4.56 3.68
C GLU A 151 15.55 4.05 4.90
N LEU A 152 14.83 2.94 4.76
CA LEU A 152 14.04 2.35 5.85
C LEU A 152 14.92 1.99 7.05
N ARG A 153 16.08 1.35 6.83
CA ARG A 153 17.03 1.01 7.91
C ARG A 153 17.55 2.25 8.65
N LYS A 154 17.83 3.34 7.93
CA LYS A 154 18.26 4.61 8.54
C LYS A 154 17.15 5.19 9.42
N THR A 155 15.90 5.17 8.95
CA THR A 155 14.75 5.66 9.71
C THR A 155 14.50 4.83 10.97
N GLU A 156 14.55 3.50 10.88
CA GLU A 156 14.37 2.61 12.03
C GLU A 156 15.50 2.79 13.07
N ALA A 157 16.76 2.92 12.62
CA ALA A 157 17.87 3.20 13.54
C ALA A 157 17.75 4.55 14.24
N ALA A 158 17.21 5.58 13.58
CA ALA A 158 16.92 6.87 14.20
C ALA A 158 15.77 6.78 15.22
N ARG A 159 14.75 5.95 14.94
CA ARG A 159 13.64 5.71 15.87
C ARG A 159 14.10 5.03 17.15
N ASP A 160 14.95 4.00 17.06
CA ASP A 160 15.48 3.33 18.25
C ASP A 160 16.23 4.30 19.18
N ARG A 161 16.99 5.24 18.62
CA ARG A 161 17.68 6.30 19.39
C ARG A 161 16.74 7.28 20.10
N ILE A 162 15.54 7.50 19.57
CA ILE A 162 14.53 8.42 20.12
C ILE A 162 13.61 7.70 21.13
N VAL A 163 13.37 6.39 20.94
CA VAL A 163 12.52 5.58 21.82
C VAL A 163 13.18 5.32 23.18
N GLU A 164 14.51 5.38 23.29
CA GLU A 164 15.21 5.42 24.58
C GLU A 164 14.82 6.65 25.44
N GLU A 165 14.25 7.71 24.84
CA GLU A 165 13.89 8.95 25.53
C GLU A 165 12.36 9.16 25.74
N ARG A 166 11.47 8.47 25.00
CA ARG A 166 10.01 8.68 25.13
C ARG A 166 9.17 7.41 24.97
N VAL A 167 8.55 7.01 26.08
CA VAL A 167 7.48 6.01 26.17
C VAL A 167 6.27 6.44 25.30
N GLU A 168 5.90 5.54 24.39
CA GLU A 168 4.59 5.35 23.76
C GLU A 168 3.81 6.61 23.33
N LYS A 169 4.12 7.13 22.15
CA LYS A 169 3.10 7.79 21.33
C LYS A 169 2.57 6.79 20.31
N LYS A 170 1.27 6.48 20.40
CA LYS A 170 0.51 5.77 19.36
C LYS A 170 0.88 6.36 18.00
N GLN A 171 1.63 5.59 17.21
CA GLN A 171 2.11 6.01 15.89
C GLN A 171 0.90 6.07 14.94
N ARG A 172 0.22 7.21 14.92
CA ARG A 172 -0.64 7.53 13.79
C ARG A 172 0.30 7.69 12.60
N SER A 173 0.15 6.84 11.59
CA SER A 173 0.82 7.01 10.30
C SER A 173 0.50 8.42 9.82
N VAL A 174 1.51 9.30 9.74
CA VAL A 174 1.36 10.58 9.05
C VAL A 174 1.13 10.21 7.59
N VAL A 175 -0.05 10.56 7.06
CA VAL A 175 -0.35 10.37 5.64
C VAL A 175 0.44 11.44 4.90
N PRO A 176 1.47 11.08 4.11
CA PRO A 176 2.24 12.08 3.38
C PRO A 176 1.33 12.78 2.37
N SER A 177 1.65 14.03 2.02
CA SER A 177 1.01 14.69 0.90
C SER A 177 1.26 13.87 -0.37
N VAL A 178 0.20 13.52 -1.08
CA VAL A 178 0.27 12.67 -2.28
C VAL A 178 -0.36 13.38 -3.46
N ARG A 179 0.31 13.25 -4.61
CA ARG A 179 -0.26 13.51 -5.92
C ARG A 179 -0.89 12.24 -6.45
N MET A 180 -2.12 12.36 -6.89
CA MET A 180 -2.84 11.32 -7.61
C MET A 180 -3.08 11.77 -9.05
N SER A 181 -2.83 10.88 -10.00
CA SER A 181 -3.32 11.03 -11.37
C SER A 181 -4.22 9.86 -11.74
N MET A 182 -5.36 10.16 -12.35
CA MET A 182 -6.39 9.20 -12.71
C MET A 182 -6.74 9.34 -14.18
N ARG A 183 -6.91 8.19 -14.85
CA ARG A 183 -7.46 8.09 -16.20
C ARG A 183 -8.59 7.07 -16.16
N HIS A 184 -9.72 7.43 -16.77
CA HIS A 184 -10.94 6.62 -16.76
C HIS A 184 -11.48 6.41 -18.17
N ALA A 185 -12.03 5.21 -18.40
CA ALA A 185 -12.78 4.86 -19.59
C ALA A 185 -14.05 4.08 -19.19
N PRO A 186 -15.26 4.60 -19.48
CA PRO A 186 -16.51 3.87 -19.20
C PRO A 186 -16.56 2.50 -19.88
N SER A 187 -16.00 2.41 -21.08
CA SER A 187 -15.78 1.16 -21.81
C SER A 187 -14.40 1.20 -22.48
N LEU A 188 -13.61 0.15 -22.28
CA LEU A 188 -12.25 0.01 -22.79
C LEU A 188 -12.09 -1.32 -23.53
N LYS A 189 -12.12 -1.26 -24.86
CA LYS A 189 -11.85 -2.43 -25.72
C LYS A 189 -10.34 -2.66 -25.85
N LEU A 190 -9.89 -3.84 -25.45
CA LEU A 190 -8.52 -4.30 -25.57
C LEU A 190 -8.26 -4.94 -26.95
N LYS A 191 -6.99 -5.11 -27.31
CA LYS A 191 -6.61 -5.75 -28.59
C LYS A 191 -6.93 -7.24 -28.59
N SER A 192 -6.87 -7.85 -27.41
CA SER A 192 -7.33 -9.22 -27.15
C SER A 192 -8.83 -9.46 -27.41
N GLY A 193 -9.62 -8.41 -27.64
CA GLY A 193 -11.08 -8.51 -27.84
C GLY A 193 -11.89 -8.42 -26.55
N ILE A 194 -11.23 -8.41 -25.39
CA ILE A 194 -11.87 -8.18 -24.09
C ILE A 194 -12.30 -6.70 -24.00
N CYS A 195 -13.49 -6.47 -23.47
CA CYS A 195 -14.02 -5.16 -23.11
C CYS A 195 -14.01 -5.03 -21.58
N LEU A 196 -13.34 -4.00 -21.06
CA LEU A 196 -13.36 -3.67 -19.64
C LEU A 196 -14.35 -2.53 -19.38
N GLU A 197 -15.28 -2.74 -18.45
CA GLU A 197 -16.24 -1.75 -18.01
C GLU A 197 -15.68 -0.89 -16.87
N SER A 198 -15.89 0.42 -16.96
CA SER A 198 -15.41 1.42 -15.98
C SER A 198 -13.91 1.26 -15.64
N ALA A 199 -13.10 1.01 -16.68
CA ALA A 199 -11.67 0.79 -16.52
C ALA A 199 -10.98 2.07 -16.04
N THR A 200 -10.13 1.93 -15.03
CA THR A 200 -9.50 3.05 -14.33
C THR A 200 -8.03 2.73 -14.09
N LEU A 201 -7.18 3.72 -14.36
CA LEU A 201 -5.76 3.73 -13.99
C LEU A 201 -5.56 4.88 -13.00
N VAL A 202 -5.02 4.58 -11.81
CA VAL A 202 -4.65 5.56 -10.79
C VAL A 202 -3.16 5.40 -10.48
N ILE A 203 -2.45 6.52 -10.42
CA ILE A 203 -1.04 6.58 -10.02
C ILE A 203 -0.97 7.52 -8.81
N VAL A 204 -0.44 7.02 -7.70
CA VAL A 204 -0.26 7.75 -6.46
C VAL A 204 1.24 7.89 -6.18
N ARG A 205 1.72 9.09 -5.93
CA ARG A 205 3.11 9.37 -5.55
C ARG A 205 3.19 10.53 -4.55
N PRO A 206 4.23 10.63 -3.71
CA PRO A 206 4.42 11.79 -2.85
C PRO A 206 4.48 13.09 -3.66
N SER A 207 3.88 14.17 -3.14
CA SER A 207 3.88 15.48 -3.83
C SER A 207 5.26 16.17 -3.81
N GLU A 208 6.08 15.88 -2.79
CA GLU A 208 7.38 16.53 -2.55
C GLU A 208 8.57 15.77 -3.17
N GLU A 209 8.37 14.55 -3.66
CA GLU A 209 9.42 13.78 -4.33
C GLU A 209 9.38 14.03 -5.84
N TYR A 210 10.41 14.69 -6.35
CA TYR A 210 10.67 14.77 -7.79
C TYR A 210 11.17 13.40 -8.27
N SER A 211 10.33 12.68 -9.02
CA SER A 211 10.79 11.57 -9.85
C SER A 211 11.13 12.09 -11.24
N ASP A 212 12.30 11.71 -11.74
CA ASP A 212 12.68 11.95 -13.15
C ASP A 212 11.78 11.14 -14.11
N VAL A 213 11.26 10.02 -13.59
CA VAL A 213 10.35 9.12 -14.29
C VAL A 213 8.93 9.69 -14.31
N GLY A 214 8.33 9.76 -15.48
CA GLY A 214 6.94 10.21 -15.67
C GLY A 214 5.90 9.16 -15.30
N ASP A 215 4.69 9.62 -14.98
CA ASP A 215 3.52 8.77 -14.64
C ASP A 215 3.29 7.64 -15.69
N ASP A 216 3.50 7.92 -16.97
CA ASP A 216 3.23 6.98 -18.06
C ASP A 216 4.24 5.83 -18.11
N GLU A 217 5.50 6.12 -17.84
CA GLU A 217 6.57 5.14 -17.73
C GLU A 217 6.38 4.27 -16.49
N LEU A 218 6.06 4.88 -15.33
CA LEU A 218 5.73 4.16 -14.09
C LEU A 218 4.59 3.17 -14.29
N ALA A 219 3.51 3.59 -14.96
CA ALA A 219 2.38 2.71 -15.21
C ALA A 219 2.72 1.56 -16.15
N THR A 220 3.51 1.83 -17.20
CA THR A 220 3.93 0.82 -18.17
C THR A 220 4.85 -0.22 -17.53
N GLU A 221 5.84 0.22 -16.75
CA GLU A 221 6.74 -0.66 -16.01
C GLU A 221 6.00 -1.49 -14.95
N ALA A 222 4.99 -0.90 -14.31
CA ALA A 222 4.23 -1.59 -13.27
C ALA A 222 3.52 -2.86 -13.76
N PHE A 223 3.07 -2.86 -15.02
CA PHE A 223 2.32 -3.96 -15.61
C PHE A 223 2.96 -4.52 -16.88
N ALA A 224 4.27 -4.29 -17.06
CA ALA A 224 5.05 -4.88 -18.14
C ALA A 224 4.94 -6.42 -18.09
N GLY A 225 4.66 -7.04 -19.23
CA GLY A 225 4.47 -8.50 -19.34
C GLY A 225 3.12 -9.05 -18.85
N SER A 226 2.27 -8.22 -18.21
CA SER A 226 0.90 -8.61 -17.88
C SER A 226 0.00 -8.42 -19.11
N CYS A 227 -0.39 -9.49 -19.80
CA CYS A 227 -1.05 -9.38 -21.11
C CYS A 227 -2.32 -8.50 -21.07
N MET A 228 -3.27 -8.77 -20.18
CA MET A 228 -4.52 -7.99 -20.10
C MET A 228 -4.30 -6.61 -19.44
N TYR A 229 -3.62 -6.55 -18.29
CA TYR A 229 -3.46 -5.28 -17.57
C TYR A 229 -2.49 -4.33 -18.27
N GLY A 230 -1.45 -4.83 -18.91
CA GLY A 230 -0.53 -4.05 -19.72
C GLY A 230 -1.21 -3.45 -20.95
N GLU A 231 -2.07 -4.23 -21.63
CA GLU A 231 -2.94 -3.70 -22.70
C GLU A 231 -3.88 -2.60 -22.17
N ALA A 232 -4.51 -2.83 -21.01
CA ALA A 232 -5.41 -1.87 -20.38
C ALA A 232 -4.68 -0.55 -20.02
N VAL A 233 -3.49 -0.64 -19.43
CA VAL A 233 -2.64 0.52 -19.12
C VAL A 233 -2.29 1.30 -20.39
N ALA A 234 -1.79 0.61 -21.41
CA ALA A 234 -1.42 1.26 -22.67
C ALA A 234 -2.61 1.96 -23.36
N ALA A 235 -3.82 1.42 -23.20
CA ALA A 235 -5.03 2.04 -23.73
C ALA A 235 -5.55 3.19 -22.83
N LEU A 236 -5.45 3.06 -21.51
CA LEU A 236 -5.86 4.09 -20.55
C LEU A 236 -4.96 5.31 -20.59
N LEU A 237 -3.64 5.15 -20.82
CA LEU A 237 -2.69 6.26 -20.92
C LEU A 237 -3.02 7.26 -22.03
N LYS A 238 -3.77 6.82 -23.05
CA LYS A 238 -4.27 7.67 -24.14
C LYS A 238 -5.51 8.49 -23.78
N ARG A 239 -6.10 8.28 -22.60
CA ARG A 239 -7.28 8.99 -22.12
C ARG A 239 -6.89 10.24 -21.34
N ASN A 240 -7.88 11.11 -21.14
CA ASN A 240 -7.70 12.34 -20.38
C ASN A 240 -7.19 12.06 -18.97
N LYS A 241 -6.13 12.77 -18.59
CA LYS A 241 -5.50 12.70 -17.28
C LYS A 241 -6.16 13.72 -16.35
N ASN A 242 -6.72 13.24 -15.26
CA ASN A 242 -7.20 14.07 -14.15
C ASN A 242 -6.19 14.00 -13.00
N THR A 243 -5.73 15.13 -12.50
CA THR A 243 -4.77 15.18 -11.38
C THR A 243 -5.40 15.79 -10.14
N LEU A 244 -5.09 15.22 -8.98
CA LEU A 244 -5.51 15.70 -7.67
C LEU A 244 -4.28 15.70 -6.76
N ASP A 245 -3.98 16.83 -6.12
CA ASP A 245 -3.02 16.89 -5.02
C ASP A 245 -3.79 16.83 -3.69
N MET A 246 -3.39 15.91 -2.82
CA MET A 246 -3.93 15.74 -1.47
C MET A 246 -2.87 16.15 -0.46
N ASN A 247 -3.17 17.16 0.35
CA ASN A 247 -2.27 17.60 1.42
C ASN A 247 -2.37 16.67 2.63
N SER A 248 -1.26 16.51 3.35
CA SER A 248 -1.24 15.83 4.65
C SER A 248 -2.16 16.54 5.66
N PHE A 249 -2.89 15.76 6.47
CA PHE A 249 -3.74 16.24 7.57
C PHE A 249 -3.18 15.81 8.93
#